data_AF-A0A356PA94-F1
#
_entry.id   AF-A0A356PA94-F1
#
_cell.length_a   1.000
_cell.length_b   1.000
_cell.length_c   1.000
_cell.angle_alpha   90.00
_cell.angle_beta   90.00
_cell.angle_gamma   90.00
#
_symmetry.space_group_name_H-M   'P 1'
#
loop_
_entity.id
_entity.type
_entity.pdbx_description
1 polymer ?
#
loop_
_entity_poly.entity_id
_entity_poly.type
_entity_poly.pdbx_seq_one_letter_code
_entity_poly.pdbx_strand_id
1 'polypeptide(L)'
;MEKDKMLSFNIDVDLAEKFELALILNKENSEDVITRLMIQYVSDSFSKASKAFTVQPTVRSNYLSDEDVNYAKANRKIPIWALKPQQNNHRILKAFFELEEEIGFVSIDELAKKCSNPTDYPYTFSSDFKGNFAQMKTDASNSHGKVFVVNDDIVEVWDEIKEVLMESKPLFIRDTEGGSRMTKITNEMVEIAYDYAKKVYSNELTRNEGKLEVAKVSGMNAGSAQDFITDFLAMMEGREYHRTMSNYGTTYFLKNIKKDFGDESFLLALEATEKHIKYYNSLGYGQLKAKEEIVKGLRSSK
;
A
#
# COMPACT_ATOMS: atom_id res chain seq x y z
N MET A 1 5.90 33.71 -3.38
CA MET A 1 7.00 32.87 -3.88
C MET A 1 6.55 32.40 -5.25
N GLU A 2 7.21 32.85 -6.32
CA GLU A 2 6.83 32.49 -7.69
C GLU A 2 6.89 30.97 -7.86
N LYS A 3 5.77 30.37 -8.30
CA LYS A 3 5.63 28.92 -8.47
C LYS A 3 6.07 28.44 -9.85
N ASP A 4 6.10 29.34 -10.83
CA ASP A 4 6.37 29.02 -12.23
C ASP A 4 7.42 29.97 -12.80
N LYS A 5 8.30 29.44 -13.65
CA LYS A 5 9.33 30.21 -14.34
C LYS A 5 9.15 30.05 -15.86
N MET A 6 8.79 31.14 -16.53
CA MET A 6 8.57 31.13 -17.97
C MET A 6 9.91 31.22 -18.72
N LEU A 7 10.16 30.27 -19.62
CA LEU A 7 11.34 30.23 -20.48
C LEU A 7 10.89 30.31 -21.95
N SER A 8 11.39 31.29 -22.70
CA SER A 8 11.06 31.48 -24.12
C SER A 8 12.32 31.58 -24.97
N PHE A 9 12.26 31.01 -26.16
CA PHE A 9 13.34 31.03 -27.15
C PHE A 9 12.77 30.86 -28.55
N ASN A 10 13.55 31.29 -29.55
CA ASN A 10 13.20 31.11 -30.95
C ASN A 10 13.83 29.82 -31.47
N ILE A 11 13.05 29.07 -32.26
CA ILE A 11 13.47 27.81 -32.88
C ILE A 11 13.42 27.99 -34.40
N ASP A 12 14.29 27.29 -35.10
CA ASP A 12 14.24 27.17 -36.55
C ASP A 12 12.87 26.64 -37.01
N VAL A 13 12.31 27.26 -38.05
CA VAL A 13 10.93 27.03 -38.48
C VAL A 13 10.74 25.60 -38.96
N ASP A 14 11.66 25.08 -39.77
CA ASP A 14 11.57 23.71 -40.30
C ASP A 14 11.61 22.66 -39.18
N LEU A 15 12.37 22.93 -38.11
CA LEU A 15 12.43 22.07 -36.94
C LEU A 15 11.13 22.11 -36.13
N ALA A 16 10.56 23.31 -35.94
CA ALA A 16 9.29 23.47 -35.23
C ALA A 16 8.14 22.75 -35.95
N GLU A 17 8.04 22.90 -37.27
CA GLU A 17 7.01 22.22 -38.08
C GLU A 17 7.14 20.70 -38.01
N LYS A 18 8.37 20.15 -38.11
CA LYS A 18 8.60 18.71 -37.97
C LYS A 18 8.26 18.20 -36.57
N PHE A 19 8.55 18.99 -35.53
CA PHE A 19 8.21 18.63 -34.16
C PHE A 19 6.70 18.59 -33.96
N GLU A 20 5.95 19.59 -34.44
CA GLU A 20 4.48 19.60 -34.37
C GLU A 20 3.86 18.41 -35.12
N LEU A 21 4.35 18.08 -36.32
CA LEU A 21 3.91 16.90 -37.07
C LEU A 21 4.15 15.61 -36.28
N ALA A 22 5.30 15.47 -35.62
CA ALA A 22 5.60 14.32 -34.78
C ALA A 22 4.63 14.20 -33.58
N LEU A 23 4.31 15.33 -32.93
CA LEU A 23 3.34 15.35 -31.84
C LEU A 23 1.95 14.92 -32.30
N ILE A 24 1.50 15.39 -33.47
CA ILE A 24 0.19 15.02 -34.04
C ILE A 24 0.15 13.51 -34.36
N LEU A 25 1.19 12.98 -34.99
CA LEU A 25 1.27 11.56 -35.33
C LEU A 25 1.22 10.67 -34.08
N ASN A 26 1.88 11.09 -33.01
CA ASN A 26 1.95 10.34 -31.75
C ASN A 26 0.81 10.67 -30.78
N LYS A 27 -0.01 11.69 -31.08
CA LYS A 27 -1.08 12.21 -30.21
C LYS A 27 -0.57 12.67 -28.83
N GLU A 28 0.58 13.34 -28.82
CA GLU A 28 1.23 13.81 -27.59
C GLU A 28 1.05 15.33 -27.39
N ASN A 29 1.04 15.78 -26.13
CA ASN A 29 1.04 17.20 -25.77
C ASN A 29 2.47 17.76 -25.82
N SER A 30 2.64 18.95 -26.40
CA SER A 30 3.96 19.59 -26.55
C SER A 30 4.63 19.92 -25.22
N GLU A 31 3.88 20.38 -24.22
CA GLU A 31 4.40 20.76 -22.90
C GLU A 31 4.95 19.56 -22.15
N ASP A 32 4.23 18.43 -22.18
CA ASP A 32 4.67 17.17 -21.54
C ASP A 32 5.95 16.62 -22.18
N VAL A 33 6.01 16.64 -23.52
CA VAL A 33 7.18 16.15 -24.27
C VAL A 33 8.39 17.04 -24.03
N ILE A 34 8.22 18.36 -24.07
CA ILE A 34 9.31 19.32 -23.77
C ILE A 34 9.79 19.14 -22.34
N THR A 35 8.87 19.05 -21.37
CA THR A 35 9.21 18.85 -19.95
C THR A 35 9.98 17.55 -19.74
N ARG A 36 9.54 16.45 -20.33
CA ARG A 36 10.23 15.15 -20.26
C ARG A 36 11.63 15.21 -20.86
N LEU A 37 11.79 15.84 -22.03
CA LEU A 37 13.09 16.01 -22.68
C LEU A 37 14.01 16.93 -21.88
N MET A 38 13.48 17.97 -21.25
CA MET A 38 14.24 18.84 -20.35
C MET A 38 14.70 18.08 -19.11
N ILE A 39 13.84 17.31 -18.45
CA ILE A 39 14.20 16.46 -17.30
C ILE A 39 15.29 15.47 -17.71
N GLN A 40 15.15 14.83 -18.87
CA GLN A 40 16.15 13.89 -19.38
C GLN A 40 17.48 14.59 -19.67
N TYR A 41 17.45 15.75 -20.35
CA TYR A 41 18.66 16.53 -20.64
C TYR A 41 19.34 17.02 -19.37
N VAL A 42 18.58 17.44 -18.36
CA VAL A 42 19.10 17.85 -17.05
C VAL A 42 19.77 16.66 -16.34
N SER A 43 19.09 15.51 -16.31
CA SER A 43 19.63 14.27 -15.75
C SER A 43 20.92 13.83 -16.45
N ASP A 44 20.92 13.86 -17.79
CA ASP A 44 22.07 13.51 -18.61
C ASP A 44 23.19 14.54 -18.48
N SER A 45 22.88 15.83 -18.35
CA SER A 45 23.86 16.91 -18.18
C SER A 45 24.53 16.85 -16.82
N PHE A 46 23.79 16.56 -15.75
CA PHE A 46 24.38 16.35 -14.44
C PHE A 46 25.15 15.03 -14.36
N SER A 47 24.69 13.99 -15.06
CA SER A 47 25.43 12.73 -15.22
C SER A 47 26.73 12.94 -16.01
N LYS A 48 26.71 13.75 -17.07
CA LYS A 48 27.89 14.10 -17.88
C LYS A 48 28.82 15.08 -17.15
N ALA A 49 28.30 16.06 -16.43
CA ALA A 49 29.09 16.97 -15.61
C ALA A 49 29.77 16.21 -14.48
N SER A 50 29.05 15.30 -13.82
CA SER A 50 29.61 14.34 -12.87
C SER A 50 30.75 13.53 -13.50
N LYS A 51 30.62 13.10 -14.76
CA LYS A 51 31.68 12.41 -15.52
C LYS A 51 32.83 13.33 -15.97
N ALA A 52 32.56 14.58 -16.32
CA ALA A 52 33.55 15.56 -16.78
C ALA A 52 34.40 16.13 -15.63
N PHE A 53 33.84 16.23 -14.41
CA PHE A 53 34.61 16.52 -13.20
C PHE A 53 35.58 15.39 -12.83
N THR A 54 35.37 14.17 -13.35
CA THR A 54 36.31 13.04 -13.22
C THR A 54 37.43 12.99 -14.27
N VAL A 55 37.42 13.85 -15.31
CA VAL A 55 38.43 13.76 -16.39
C VAL A 55 38.90 15.16 -16.87
N GLN A 56 39.82 15.78 -16.12
CA GLN A 56 40.91 16.56 -16.73
C GLN A 56 42.25 16.20 -16.04
N PRO A 57 43.27 15.77 -16.80
CA PRO A 57 44.52 15.27 -16.24
C PRO A 57 45.55 16.40 -16.14
N THR A 58 45.86 16.84 -14.93
CA THR A 58 47.26 17.22 -14.62
C THR A 58 47.61 16.75 -13.22
N VAL A 59 48.52 15.78 -13.19
CA VAL A 59 49.55 15.58 -12.17
C VAL A 59 49.12 15.80 -10.71
N ARG A 60 48.91 14.66 -10.03
CA ARG A 60 48.74 14.41 -8.58
C ARG A 60 47.37 14.78 -7.99
N SER A 61 46.62 13.78 -7.52
CA SER A 61 46.26 13.68 -6.08
C SER A 61 45.17 12.63 -5.80
N ASN A 62 45.49 11.79 -4.81
CA ASN A 62 44.68 11.00 -3.88
C ASN A 62 43.41 10.29 -4.36
N TYR A 63 43.51 8.95 -4.34
CA TYR A 63 42.42 7.98 -4.26
C TYR A 63 41.25 8.47 -3.39
N LEU A 64 40.06 8.59 -3.99
CA LEU A 64 38.80 8.63 -3.21
C LEU A 64 38.75 7.38 -2.34
N SER A 65 38.45 7.56 -1.07
CA SER A 65 38.33 6.43 -0.15
C SER A 65 37.11 5.58 -0.52
N ASP A 66 37.11 4.29 -0.16
CA ASP A 66 35.91 3.44 -0.29
C ASP A 66 34.70 4.06 0.45
N GLU A 67 34.95 4.90 1.45
CA GLU A 67 33.95 5.65 2.21
C GLU A 67 33.25 6.70 1.33
N ASP A 68 34.00 7.44 0.50
CA ASP A 68 33.47 8.47 -0.41
C ASP A 68 32.60 7.87 -1.52
N VAL A 69 32.95 6.67 -2.01
CA VAL A 69 32.19 5.99 -3.07
C VAL A 69 30.83 5.48 -2.56
N ASN A 70 30.81 5.09 -1.29
CA ASN A 70 29.68 4.43 -0.67
C ASN A 70 28.75 5.37 0.09
N TYR A 71 29.23 6.56 0.46
CA TYR A 71 28.45 7.57 1.16
C TYR A 71 27.13 7.88 0.46
N ALA A 72 26.03 7.85 1.21
CA ALA A 72 24.68 8.14 0.73
C ALA A 72 24.28 7.35 -0.53
N LYS A 73 24.84 6.16 -0.74
CA LYS A 73 24.55 5.34 -1.93
C LYS A 73 23.09 4.93 -2.05
N ALA A 74 22.33 5.00 -0.95
CA ALA A 74 20.88 4.80 -0.96
C ALA A 74 20.15 5.81 -1.85
N ASN A 75 20.63 7.05 -2.03
CA ASN A 75 20.02 8.05 -2.92
C ASN A 75 19.85 7.52 -4.36
N ARG A 76 20.82 6.74 -4.85
CA ARG A 76 20.77 6.13 -6.18
C ARG A 76 19.78 4.95 -6.27
N LYS A 77 19.38 4.37 -5.14
CA LYS A 77 18.59 3.14 -5.07
C LYS A 77 17.14 3.38 -4.64
N ILE A 78 16.87 4.42 -3.85
CA ILE A 78 15.54 4.74 -3.31
C ILE A 78 14.47 4.83 -4.42
N PRO A 79 14.67 5.58 -5.53
CA PRO A 79 13.67 5.62 -6.61
C PRO A 79 13.42 4.25 -7.26
N ILE A 80 14.44 3.40 -7.32
CA ILE A 80 14.34 2.04 -7.86
C ILE A 80 13.57 1.12 -6.89
N TRP A 81 13.83 1.23 -5.59
CA TRP A 81 13.12 0.49 -4.55
C TRP A 81 11.64 0.88 -4.49
N ALA A 82 11.33 2.16 -4.69
CA ALA A 82 9.96 2.66 -4.69
C ALA A 82 9.08 1.97 -5.74
N LEU A 83 9.66 1.55 -6.87
CA LEU A 83 8.97 0.86 -7.97
C LEU A 83 8.99 -0.67 -7.87
N LYS A 84 9.53 -1.25 -6.79
CA LYS A 84 9.73 -2.71 -6.62
C LYS A 84 9.12 -3.24 -5.31
N PRO A 85 7.79 -3.37 -5.21
CA PRO A 85 7.07 -3.75 -3.97
C PRO A 85 7.43 -5.13 -3.40
N GLN A 86 8.01 -6.00 -4.22
CA GLN A 86 8.48 -7.32 -3.82
C GLN A 86 9.80 -7.31 -3.04
N GLN A 87 10.58 -6.21 -3.08
CA GLN A 87 11.87 -6.13 -2.41
C GLN A 87 11.73 -5.79 -0.92
N ASN A 88 12.52 -6.43 -0.05
CA ASN A 88 12.48 -6.17 1.39
C ASN A 88 12.69 -4.69 1.74
N ASN A 89 13.58 -3.99 1.02
CA ASN A 89 13.85 -2.56 1.25
C ASN A 89 12.61 -1.70 1.02
N HIS A 90 11.82 -2.03 -0.02
CA HIS A 90 10.54 -1.38 -0.26
C HIS A 90 9.57 -1.66 0.89
N ARG A 91 9.44 -2.92 1.27
CA ARG A 91 8.51 -3.37 2.31
C ARG A 91 8.81 -2.71 3.67
N ILE A 92 10.08 -2.57 4.02
CA ILE A 92 10.54 -1.90 5.24
C ILE A 92 10.27 -0.38 5.19
N LEU A 93 10.58 0.30 4.07
CA LEU A 93 10.30 1.73 3.92
C LEU A 93 8.79 2.01 3.94
N LYS A 94 7.98 1.16 3.29
CA LYS A 94 6.52 1.23 3.34
C LYS A 94 6.02 1.07 4.77
N ALA A 95 6.49 0.06 5.51
CA ALA A 95 6.14 -0.15 6.92
C ALA A 95 6.48 1.06 7.80
N PHE A 96 7.68 1.63 7.58
CA PHE A 96 8.14 2.82 8.28
C PHE A 96 7.19 4.00 8.05
N PHE A 97 6.86 4.32 6.80
CA PHE A 97 5.97 5.43 6.50
C PHE A 97 4.54 5.22 7.01
N GLU A 98 4.01 3.99 6.94
CA GLU A 98 2.69 3.68 7.48
C GLU A 98 2.66 3.86 9.01
N LEU A 99 3.70 3.41 9.72
CA LEU A 99 3.78 3.61 11.17
C LEU A 99 3.98 5.09 11.53
N GLU A 100 4.83 5.81 10.80
CA GLU A 100 5.03 7.25 10.99
C GLU A 100 3.69 8.01 10.85
N GLU A 101 2.86 7.63 9.87
CA GLU A 101 1.53 8.22 9.66
C GLU A 101 0.52 7.79 10.74
N GLU A 102 0.54 6.52 11.17
CA GLU A 102 -0.41 5.95 12.14
C GLU A 102 -0.17 6.43 13.58
N ILE A 103 1.09 6.48 14.03
CA ILE A 103 1.45 6.71 15.45
C ILE A 103 2.42 7.89 15.66
N GLY A 104 2.86 8.56 14.60
CA GLY A 104 3.68 9.79 14.65
C GLY A 104 5.17 9.57 14.90
N PHE A 105 5.57 8.46 15.53
CA PHE A 105 6.96 8.06 15.72
C PHE A 105 7.10 6.55 15.54
N VAL A 106 8.26 6.10 15.05
CA VAL A 106 8.48 4.68 14.73
C VAL A 106 9.50 4.07 15.68
N SER A 107 9.09 3.10 16.49
CA SER A 107 10.04 2.30 17.29
C SER A 107 10.54 1.09 16.49
N ILE A 108 11.72 0.56 16.85
CA ILE A 108 12.23 -0.68 16.26
C ILE A 108 11.24 -1.82 16.46
N ASP A 109 10.62 -1.92 17.63
CA ASP A 109 9.73 -3.03 17.97
C ASP A 109 8.45 -3.03 17.13
N GLU A 110 7.80 -1.87 16.94
CA GLU A 110 6.61 -1.79 16.09
C GLU A 110 6.96 -2.00 14.62
N LEU A 111 8.12 -1.48 14.16
CA LEU A 111 8.60 -1.73 12.80
C LEU A 111 8.90 -3.21 12.56
N ALA A 112 9.53 -3.89 13.52
CA ALA A 112 9.84 -5.31 13.46
C ALA A 112 8.57 -6.16 13.46
N LYS A 113 7.61 -5.82 14.32
CA LYS A 113 6.32 -6.50 14.43
C LYS A 113 5.50 -6.38 13.14
N LYS A 114 5.44 -5.18 12.55
CA LYS A 114 4.76 -4.96 11.25
C LYS A 114 5.44 -5.75 10.13
N CYS A 115 6.77 -5.68 10.04
CA CYS A 115 7.53 -6.40 9.02
C CYS A 115 7.59 -7.93 9.19
N SER A 116 7.27 -8.48 10.37
CA SER A 116 7.40 -9.93 10.64
C SER A 116 6.06 -10.68 10.63
N ASN A 117 4.96 -10.00 10.33
CA ASN A 117 3.62 -10.59 10.36
C ASN A 117 3.02 -10.66 8.94
N PRO A 118 3.21 -11.79 8.23
CA PRO A 118 2.70 -11.96 6.87
C PRO A 118 1.18 -12.09 6.79
N THR A 119 0.51 -12.39 7.90
CA THR A 119 -0.94 -12.57 7.96
C THR A 119 -1.65 -11.22 7.96
N ASP A 120 -1.24 -10.31 8.85
CA ASP A 120 -1.88 -8.99 8.97
C ASP A 120 -1.25 -7.96 8.03
N TYR A 121 0.03 -8.13 7.66
CA TYR A 121 0.79 -7.16 6.86
C TYR A 121 1.58 -7.81 5.71
N PRO A 122 0.92 -8.49 4.75
CA PRO A 122 1.61 -9.19 3.65
C PRO A 122 2.45 -8.28 2.74
N TYR A 123 2.09 -7.00 2.62
CA TYR A 123 2.78 -6.03 1.75
C TYR A 123 3.98 -5.35 2.39
N THR A 124 4.14 -5.48 3.70
CA THR A 124 5.32 -4.99 4.43
C THR A 124 6.14 -6.14 5.02
N PHE A 125 5.69 -7.39 4.84
CA PHE A 125 6.38 -8.57 5.34
C PHE A 125 7.78 -8.75 4.75
N SER A 126 8.79 -8.81 5.61
CA SER A 126 10.17 -9.11 5.28
C SER A 126 10.59 -10.39 6.00
N SER A 127 10.91 -11.44 5.23
CA SER A 127 11.27 -12.77 5.77
C SER A 127 12.53 -12.76 6.64
N ASP A 128 13.40 -11.77 6.46
CA ASP A 128 14.55 -11.49 7.31
C ASP A 128 14.61 -9.98 7.61
N PHE A 129 13.63 -9.48 8.37
CA PHE A 129 13.59 -8.07 8.76
C PHE A 129 14.92 -7.60 9.38
N LYS A 130 15.47 -8.35 10.33
CA LYS A 130 16.68 -7.96 11.08
C LYS A 130 17.89 -7.78 10.16
N GLY A 131 18.16 -8.75 9.27
CA GLY A 131 19.29 -8.67 8.35
C GLY A 131 19.15 -7.54 7.33
N ASN A 132 17.96 -7.38 6.74
CA ASN A 132 17.71 -6.31 5.75
C ASN A 132 17.75 -4.92 6.41
N PHE A 133 17.16 -4.77 7.60
CA PHE A 133 17.19 -3.51 8.35
C PHE A 133 18.61 -3.12 8.77
N ALA A 134 19.43 -4.08 9.19
CA ALA A 134 20.84 -3.82 9.49
C ALA A 134 21.62 -3.27 8.28
N GLN A 135 21.36 -3.80 7.08
CA GLN A 135 21.97 -3.32 5.83
C GLN A 135 21.51 -1.91 5.42
N MET A 136 20.39 -1.43 5.98
CA MET A 136 19.85 -0.08 5.78
C MET A 136 20.30 0.92 6.84
N LYS A 137 21.20 0.53 7.76
CA LYS A 137 21.77 1.42 8.80
C LYS A 137 23.25 1.77 8.54
N THR A 138 23.84 1.30 7.45
CA THR A 138 25.26 1.49 7.15
C THR A 138 25.50 1.65 5.65
N ASP A 139 26.53 2.41 5.29
CA ASP A 139 27.02 2.54 3.91
C ASP A 139 28.15 1.56 3.57
N ALA A 140 28.54 0.65 4.45
CA ALA A 140 29.56 -0.37 4.16
C ALA A 140 29.38 -1.02 2.78
N SER A 141 30.45 -1.26 2.03
CA SER A 141 30.42 -1.63 0.60
C SER A 141 29.32 -2.62 0.20
N ASN A 142 29.14 -3.71 0.95
CA ASN A 142 28.16 -4.77 0.69
C ASN A 142 26.73 -4.50 1.23
N SER A 143 26.45 -3.30 1.73
CA SER A 143 25.15 -2.92 2.29
C SER A 143 24.17 -2.38 1.23
N HIS A 144 22.92 -2.25 1.64
CA HIS A 144 21.90 -1.58 0.85
C HIS A 144 22.13 -0.07 0.77
N GLY A 145 22.83 0.50 1.74
CA GLY A 145 23.07 1.93 1.90
C GLY A 145 22.33 2.43 3.12
N LYS A 146 22.89 3.41 3.81
CA LYS A 146 22.30 3.95 5.03
C LYS A 146 21.05 4.74 4.68
N VAL A 147 19.97 4.42 5.40
CA VAL A 147 18.64 5.02 5.30
C VAL A 147 18.17 5.44 6.68
N PHE A 148 18.43 4.60 7.69
CA PHE A 148 17.95 4.81 9.04
C PHE A 148 19.09 5.10 10.02
N VAL A 149 18.78 5.94 11.01
CA VAL A 149 19.50 6.10 12.27
C VAL A 149 18.58 5.61 13.38
N VAL A 150 19.16 5.04 14.45
CA VAL A 150 18.39 4.59 15.61
C VAL A 150 18.90 5.32 16.83
N ASN A 151 18.01 6.05 17.50
CA ASN A 151 18.26 6.79 18.73
C ASN A 151 17.24 6.34 19.78
N ASP A 152 17.69 5.77 20.90
CA ASP A 152 16.81 5.31 22.00
C ASP A 152 15.59 4.49 21.52
N ASP A 153 15.84 3.49 20.67
CA ASP A 153 14.86 2.62 20.00
C ASP A 153 13.90 3.29 19.00
N ILE A 154 14.01 4.60 18.79
CA ILE A 154 13.32 5.34 17.74
C ILE A 154 14.11 5.21 16.44
N VAL A 155 13.42 4.84 15.37
CA VAL A 155 13.94 4.77 14.02
C VAL A 155 13.69 6.12 13.34
N GLU A 156 14.76 6.76 12.87
CA GLU A 156 14.70 8.05 12.18
C GLU A 156 15.33 7.94 10.80
N VAL A 157 14.84 8.76 9.86
CA VAL A 157 15.43 8.89 8.52
C VAL A 157 16.75 9.65 8.63
N TRP A 158 17.79 9.12 8.00
CA TRP A 158 19.08 9.80 7.90
C TRP A 158 18.97 11.02 6.98
N ASP A 159 19.45 12.18 7.44
CA ASP A 159 19.17 13.48 6.80
C ASP A 159 19.70 13.58 5.36
N GLU A 160 20.83 12.93 5.08
CA GLU A 160 21.56 12.91 3.81
C GLU A 160 20.78 12.27 2.66
N ILE A 161 19.74 11.50 2.99
CA ILE A 161 18.86 10.84 2.01
C ILE A 161 17.41 11.31 2.11
N LYS A 162 17.11 12.20 3.07
CA LYS A 162 15.75 12.58 3.45
C LYS A 162 15.00 13.25 2.31
N GLU A 163 15.64 14.13 1.55
CA GLU A 163 15.04 14.81 0.40
C GLU A 163 14.55 13.78 -0.64
N VAL A 164 15.44 12.94 -1.15
CA VAL A 164 15.13 11.91 -2.16
C VAL A 164 14.10 10.91 -1.64
N LEU A 165 14.20 10.52 -0.36
CA LEU A 165 13.27 9.59 0.26
C LEU A 165 11.86 10.18 0.39
N MET A 166 11.74 11.46 0.79
CA MET A 166 10.44 12.13 0.91
C MET A 166 9.82 12.44 -0.45
N GLU A 167 10.62 12.80 -1.46
CA GLU A 167 10.15 12.92 -2.85
C GLU A 167 9.61 11.58 -3.38
N SER A 168 10.25 10.47 -3.00
CA SER A 168 9.85 9.13 -3.40
C SER A 168 8.73 8.54 -2.53
N LYS A 169 8.43 9.11 -1.34
CA LYS A 169 7.43 8.61 -0.38
C LYS A 169 6.09 8.27 -1.02
N PRO A 170 5.52 9.09 -1.92
CA PRO A 170 4.26 8.75 -2.59
C PRO A 170 4.33 7.44 -3.37
N LEU A 171 5.48 7.03 -3.91
CA LEU A 171 5.63 5.77 -4.66
C LEU A 171 5.70 4.54 -3.75
N PHE A 172 6.15 4.67 -2.50
CA PHE A 172 6.10 3.60 -1.51
C PHE A 172 4.69 3.41 -0.91
N ILE A 173 3.96 4.52 -0.80
CA ILE A 173 2.59 4.53 -0.24
C ILE A 173 1.55 4.31 -1.34
N ARG A 174 1.85 4.63 -2.61
CA ARG A 174 0.99 4.32 -3.76
C ARG A 174 0.78 2.81 -3.80
N ASP A 175 -0.47 2.45 -3.59
CA ASP A 175 -1.00 1.16 -3.97
C ASP A 175 -0.72 1.00 -5.46
N THR A 176 0.22 0.11 -5.81
CA THR A 176 0.35 -0.34 -7.20
C THR A 176 -1.04 -0.65 -7.70
N GLU A 177 -1.47 -0.09 -8.83
CA GLU A 177 -2.78 -0.39 -9.41
C GLU A 177 -3.02 -1.90 -9.37
N GLY A 178 -3.94 -2.33 -8.49
CA GLY A 178 -4.22 -3.74 -8.18
C GLY A 178 -3.84 -4.26 -6.78
N GLY A 179 -3.24 -3.47 -5.90
CA GLY A 179 -2.84 -3.88 -4.55
C GLY A 179 -3.43 -2.98 -3.48
N SER A 180 -4.59 -3.36 -2.97
CA SER A 180 -5.31 -2.71 -1.86
C SER A 180 -4.40 -2.11 -0.78
N ARG A 181 -4.62 -0.84 -0.43
CA ARG A 181 -4.58 -0.36 0.96
C ARG A 181 -5.18 -1.46 1.82
N MET A 182 -4.37 -2.19 2.59
CA MET A 182 -4.88 -2.95 3.72
C MET A 182 -5.07 -1.95 4.86
N THR A 183 -5.95 -0.97 4.64
CA THR A 183 -6.62 -0.34 5.78
C THR A 183 -7.39 -1.48 6.44
N LYS A 184 -7.00 -1.84 7.66
CA LYS A 184 -7.78 -2.74 8.50
C LYS A 184 -9.24 -2.31 8.39
N ILE A 185 -10.11 -3.22 7.93
CA ILE A 185 -11.52 -2.91 7.71
C ILE A 185 -12.08 -2.37 9.02
N THR A 186 -12.49 -1.09 9.02
CA THR A 186 -12.97 -0.42 10.21
C THR A 186 -14.38 -0.90 10.55
N ASN A 187 -14.80 -0.69 11.79
CA ASN A 187 -16.18 -1.00 12.16
C ASN A 187 -17.18 -0.21 11.31
N GLU A 188 -16.92 1.08 11.08
CA GLU A 188 -17.74 1.93 10.20
C GLU A 188 -17.88 1.35 8.78
N MET A 189 -16.78 0.85 8.20
CA MET A 189 -16.81 0.19 6.89
C MET A 189 -17.72 -1.06 6.89
N VAL A 190 -17.72 -1.83 7.98
CA VAL A 190 -18.62 -3.00 8.15
C VAL A 190 -20.08 -2.57 8.23
N GLU A 191 -20.38 -1.51 8.98
CA GLU A 191 -21.73 -0.96 9.11
C GLU A 191 -22.26 -0.48 7.74
N ILE A 192 -21.44 0.22 6.97
CA ILE A 192 -21.76 0.63 5.60
C ILE A 192 -22.00 -0.59 4.71
N ALA A 193 -21.14 -1.60 4.76
CA ALA A 193 -21.30 -2.81 3.95
C ALA A 193 -22.61 -3.55 4.27
N TYR A 194 -23.01 -3.60 5.54
CA TYR A 194 -24.31 -4.16 5.96
C TYR A 194 -25.49 -3.41 5.33
N ASP A 195 -25.48 -2.07 5.38
CA ASP A 195 -26.58 -1.27 4.85
C ASP A 195 -26.75 -1.43 3.34
N TYR A 196 -25.65 -1.54 2.60
CA TYR A 196 -25.72 -1.81 1.17
C TYR A 196 -26.05 -3.28 0.85
N ALA A 197 -25.62 -4.24 1.67
CA ALA A 197 -26.02 -5.63 1.51
C ALA A 197 -27.55 -5.81 1.64
N LYS A 198 -28.20 -5.06 2.54
CA LYS A 198 -29.67 -5.00 2.61
C LYS A 198 -30.31 -4.51 1.31
N LYS A 199 -29.77 -3.43 0.72
CA LYS A 199 -30.25 -2.90 -0.59
C LYS A 199 -30.08 -3.91 -1.72
N VAL A 200 -29.01 -4.70 -1.68
CA VAL A 200 -28.81 -5.79 -2.65
C VAL A 200 -29.84 -6.90 -2.44
N TYR A 201 -30.11 -7.27 -1.19
CA TYR A 201 -31.10 -8.29 -0.85
C TYR A 201 -32.54 -7.90 -1.20
N SER A 202 -32.89 -6.61 -1.05
CA SER A 202 -34.20 -6.07 -1.47
C SER A 202 -34.31 -5.84 -2.98
N ASN A 203 -33.28 -6.17 -3.77
CA ASN A 203 -33.16 -5.90 -5.21
C ASN A 203 -33.21 -4.41 -5.58
N GLU A 204 -32.90 -3.50 -4.65
CA GLU A 204 -32.71 -2.07 -4.95
C GLU A 204 -31.38 -1.81 -5.67
N LEU A 205 -30.38 -2.68 -5.44
CA LEU A 205 -29.09 -2.66 -6.11
C LEU A 205 -28.74 -4.07 -6.61
N THR A 206 -28.05 -4.15 -7.75
CA THR A 206 -27.36 -5.38 -8.12
C THR A 206 -26.14 -5.61 -7.21
N ARG A 207 -25.64 -6.85 -7.14
CA ARG A 207 -24.40 -7.16 -6.39
C ARG A 207 -23.23 -6.28 -6.83
N ASN A 208 -23.10 -6.02 -8.13
CA ASN A 208 -21.99 -5.23 -8.66
C ASN A 208 -22.12 -3.74 -8.29
N GLU A 209 -23.33 -3.18 -8.32
CA GLU A 209 -23.58 -1.80 -7.87
C GLU A 209 -23.36 -1.66 -6.37
N GLY A 210 -23.89 -2.59 -5.55
CA GLY A 210 -23.66 -2.62 -4.11
C GLY A 210 -22.17 -2.67 -3.78
N LYS A 211 -21.41 -3.55 -4.44
CA LYS A 211 -19.95 -3.64 -4.30
C LYS A 211 -19.24 -2.32 -4.58
N LEU A 212 -19.55 -1.68 -5.72
CA LEU A 212 -18.91 -0.45 -6.14
C LEU A 212 -19.27 0.73 -5.22
N GLU A 213 -20.53 0.83 -4.79
CA GLU A 213 -20.96 1.88 -3.88
C GLU A 213 -20.37 1.70 -2.47
N VAL A 214 -20.31 0.48 -1.93
CA VAL A 214 -19.63 0.23 -0.65
C VAL A 214 -18.15 0.62 -0.74
N ALA A 215 -17.44 0.21 -1.79
CA ALA A 215 -16.03 0.56 -1.97
C ALA A 215 -15.83 2.08 -2.06
N LYS A 216 -16.70 2.77 -2.80
CA LYS A 216 -16.69 4.22 -2.98
C LYS A 216 -16.99 4.98 -1.69
N VAL A 217 -18.01 4.58 -0.94
CA VAL A 217 -18.48 5.31 0.24
C VAL A 217 -17.61 5.03 1.46
N SER A 218 -17.23 3.77 1.67
CA SER A 218 -16.46 3.38 2.86
C SER A 218 -14.95 3.45 2.68
N GLY A 219 -14.47 3.51 1.43
CA GLY A 219 -13.04 3.39 1.11
C GLY A 219 -12.48 1.97 1.26
N MET A 220 -13.32 0.96 1.53
CA MET A 220 -12.86 -0.44 1.59
C MET A 220 -12.53 -1.01 0.21
N ASN A 221 -11.69 -2.05 0.17
CA ASN A 221 -11.44 -2.78 -1.06
C ASN A 221 -12.72 -3.36 -1.66
N ALA A 222 -12.88 -3.25 -2.99
CA ALA A 222 -14.07 -3.77 -3.67
C ALA A 222 -14.24 -5.30 -3.54
N GLY A 223 -13.16 -6.05 -3.40
CA GLY A 223 -13.20 -7.48 -3.08
C GLY A 223 -13.79 -7.72 -1.68
N SER A 224 -13.33 -6.98 -0.68
CA SER A 224 -13.90 -7.05 0.68
C SER A 224 -15.39 -6.67 0.68
N ALA A 225 -15.76 -5.62 -0.04
CA ALA A 225 -17.17 -5.22 -0.20
C ALA A 225 -18.03 -6.34 -0.80
N GLN A 226 -17.51 -6.98 -1.85
CA GLN A 226 -18.17 -8.12 -2.48
C GLN A 226 -18.34 -9.29 -1.51
N ASP A 227 -17.32 -9.57 -0.70
CA ASP A 227 -17.34 -10.65 0.28
C ASP A 227 -18.41 -10.38 1.36
N PHE A 228 -18.48 -9.17 1.93
CA PHE A 228 -19.54 -8.80 2.89
C PHE A 228 -20.96 -8.97 2.32
N ILE A 229 -21.18 -8.51 1.08
CA ILE A 229 -22.48 -8.67 0.42
C ILE A 229 -22.80 -10.15 0.20
N THR A 230 -21.80 -10.94 -0.20
CA THR A 230 -21.99 -12.37 -0.47
C THR A 230 -22.31 -13.13 0.82
N ASP A 231 -21.58 -12.85 1.90
CA ASP A 231 -21.78 -13.47 3.21
C ASP A 231 -23.16 -13.10 3.77
N PHE A 232 -23.59 -11.85 3.66
CA PHE A 232 -24.94 -11.43 4.06
C PHE A 232 -26.03 -12.20 3.31
N LEU A 233 -25.94 -12.32 1.99
CA LEU A 233 -26.94 -13.05 1.20
C LEU A 233 -26.97 -14.54 1.57
N ALA A 234 -25.81 -15.14 1.81
CA ALA A 234 -25.74 -16.52 2.31
C ALA A 234 -26.37 -16.66 3.70
N MET A 235 -26.16 -15.69 4.59
CA MET A 235 -26.81 -15.63 5.91
C MET A 235 -28.34 -15.56 5.80
N MET A 236 -28.86 -14.72 4.92
CA MET A 236 -30.31 -14.58 4.71
C MET A 236 -30.96 -15.84 4.13
N GLU A 237 -30.18 -16.72 3.48
CA GLU A 237 -30.64 -17.97 2.88
C GLU A 237 -30.23 -19.23 3.69
N GLY A 238 -29.55 -19.07 4.83
CA GLY A 238 -29.05 -20.19 5.62
C GLY A 238 -27.96 -21.03 4.95
N ARG A 239 -27.27 -20.48 3.94
CA ARG A 239 -26.25 -21.19 3.16
C ARG A 239 -24.84 -20.97 3.71
N GLU A 240 -23.97 -21.94 3.46
CA GLU A 240 -22.55 -21.83 3.78
C GLU A 240 -21.89 -20.73 2.95
N TYR A 241 -20.99 -19.96 3.59
CA TYR A 241 -20.11 -18.99 2.94
C TYR A 241 -18.65 -19.28 3.31
N HIS A 242 -17.70 -18.90 2.45
CA HIS A 242 -16.29 -19.30 2.59
C HIS A 242 -15.35 -18.15 2.95
N ARG A 243 -15.82 -16.90 2.83
CA ARG A 243 -15.05 -15.72 3.21
C ARG A 243 -15.22 -15.47 4.70
N THR A 244 -14.16 -15.01 5.33
CA THR A 244 -14.14 -14.84 6.79
C THR A 244 -14.25 -13.37 7.12
N MET A 245 -15.36 -12.98 7.74
CA MET A 245 -15.52 -11.66 8.35
C MET A 245 -14.80 -11.56 9.70
N SER A 246 -14.54 -10.33 10.15
CA SER A 246 -14.06 -10.09 11.52
C SER A 246 -15.10 -10.51 12.57
N ASN A 247 -14.67 -10.78 13.81
CA ASN A 247 -15.60 -11.14 14.89
C ASN A 247 -16.62 -10.02 15.18
N TYR A 248 -16.18 -8.76 15.05
CA TYR A 248 -17.08 -7.62 15.11
C TYR A 248 -18.13 -7.69 13.99
N GLY A 249 -17.72 -7.91 12.74
CA GLY A 249 -18.64 -7.99 11.61
C GLY A 249 -19.64 -9.14 11.71
N THR A 250 -19.20 -10.33 12.09
CA THR A 250 -20.10 -11.46 12.35
C THR A 250 -21.14 -11.11 13.43
N THR A 251 -20.69 -10.50 14.54
CA THR A 251 -21.59 -10.09 15.63
C THR A 251 -22.58 -9.00 15.17
N TYR A 252 -22.09 -8.01 14.44
CA TYR A 252 -22.89 -6.90 13.94
C TYR A 252 -23.97 -7.37 12.98
N PHE A 253 -23.62 -8.24 12.03
CA PHE A 253 -24.56 -8.75 11.04
C PHE A 253 -25.63 -9.61 11.71
N LEU A 254 -25.25 -10.56 12.57
CA LEU A 254 -26.23 -11.41 13.27
C LEU A 254 -27.22 -10.61 14.12
N LYS A 255 -26.72 -9.63 14.89
CA LYS A 255 -27.57 -8.77 15.73
C LYS A 255 -28.51 -7.90 14.91
N ASN A 256 -28.01 -7.28 13.84
CA ASN A 256 -28.84 -6.41 13.01
C ASN A 256 -29.78 -7.21 12.10
N ILE A 257 -29.43 -8.42 11.66
CA ILE A 257 -30.37 -9.31 10.95
C ILE A 257 -31.56 -9.64 11.85
N LYS A 258 -31.32 -9.99 13.12
CA LYS A 258 -32.41 -10.21 14.10
C LYS A 258 -33.28 -8.97 14.25
N LYS A 259 -32.65 -7.80 14.39
CA LYS A 259 -33.35 -6.53 14.57
C LYS A 259 -34.18 -6.13 13.35
N ASP A 260 -33.62 -6.26 12.16
CA ASP A 260 -34.18 -5.71 10.92
C ASP A 260 -35.12 -6.72 10.21
N PHE A 261 -34.88 -8.03 10.34
CA PHE A 261 -35.58 -9.09 9.61
C PHE A 261 -36.22 -10.18 10.50
N GLY A 262 -36.11 -10.06 11.82
CA GLY A 262 -36.79 -10.94 12.79
C GLY A 262 -36.11 -12.30 13.03
N ASP A 263 -36.76 -13.12 13.85
CA ASP A 263 -36.17 -14.35 14.40
C ASP A 263 -35.94 -15.45 13.37
N GLU A 264 -36.78 -15.55 12.33
CA GLU A 264 -36.62 -16.55 11.28
C GLU A 264 -35.35 -16.32 10.47
N SER A 265 -35.16 -15.11 9.96
CA SER A 265 -33.94 -14.69 9.25
C SER A 265 -32.70 -14.80 10.12
N PHE A 266 -32.83 -14.50 11.42
CA PHE A 266 -31.75 -14.66 12.38
C PHE A 266 -31.33 -16.12 12.56
N LEU A 267 -32.28 -17.06 12.60
CA LEU A 267 -31.96 -18.49 12.69
C LEU A 267 -31.24 -19.00 11.44
N LEU A 268 -31.66 -18.54 10.25
CA LEU A 268 -30.95 -18.82 9.00
C LEU A 268 -29.52 -18.27 9.05
N ALA A 269 -29.34 -17.03 9.51
CA ALA A 269 -28.02 -16.41 9.60
C ALA A 269 -27.08 -17.13 10.58
N LEU A 270 -27.61 -17.62 11.71
CA LEU A 270 -26.88 -18.48 12.65
C LEU A 270 -26.47 -19.80 11.98
N GLU A 271 -27.39 -20.47 11.29
CA GLU A 271 -27.12 -21.73 10.59
C GLU A 271 -26.04 -21.56 9.50
N ALA A 272 -26.14 -20.50 8.69
CA ALA A 272 -25.12 -20.14 7.70
C ALA A 272 -23.74 -19.96 8.34
N THR A 273 -23.69 -19.27 9.48
CA THR A 273 -22.44 -19.02 10.23
C THR A 273 -21.87 -20.30 10.84
N GLU A 274 -22.71 -21.20 11.34
CA GLU A 274 -22.29 -22.53 11.82
C GLU A 274 -21.71 -23.38 10.69
N LYS A 275 -22.34 -23.36 9.50
CA LYS A 275 -21.81 -24.03 8.30
C LYS A 275 -20.44 -23.46 7.91
N HIS A 276 -20.30 -22.13 7.88
CA HIS A 276 -19.01 -21.47 7.63
C HIS A 276 -17.92 -21.90 8.61
N ILE A 277 -18.22 -21.93 9.92
CA ILE A 277 -17.28 -22.37 10.96
C ILE A 277 -16.86 -23.82 10.71
N LYS A 278 -17.82 -24.71 10.47
CA LYS A 278 -17.56 -26.12 10.20
C LYS A 278 -16.67 -26.30 8.97
N TYR A 279 -16.98 -25.60 7.88
CA TYR A 279 -16.17 -25.58 6.66
C TYR A 279 -14.74 -25.14 6.96
N TYR A 280 -14.55 -23.98 7.60
CA TYR A 280 -13.23 -23.44 7.87
C TYR A 280 -12.40 -24.35 8.78
N ASN A 281 -13.00 -24.87 9.86
CA ASN A 281 -12.35 -25.79 10.78
C ASN A 281 -11.93 -27.11 10.08
N SER A 282 -12.61 -27.51 9.01
CA SER A 282 -12.26 -28.71 8.25
C SER A 282 -11.00 -28.55 7.37
N LEU A 283 -10.56 -27.32 7.10
CA LEU A 283 -9.40 -27.04 6.25
C LEU A 283 -8.03 -27.26 6.93
N GLY A 284 -8.01 -27.45 8.25
CA GLY A 284 -6.77 -27.74 9.00
C GLY A 284 -5.84 -26.54 9.23
N TYR A 285 -6.23 -25.32 8.83
CA TYR A 285 -5.43 -24.09 8.99
C TYR A 285 -5.64 -23.37 10.33
N GLY A 286 -6.58 -23.83 11.16
CA GLY A 286 -6.93 -23.20 12.44
C GLY A 286 -8.40 -23.44 12.80
N GLN A 287 -8.81 -22.98 14.00
CA GLN A 287 -10.19 -23.09 14.46
C GLN A 287 -10.81 -21.72 14.75
N LEU A 288 -12.06 -21.50 14.33
CA LEU A 288 -12.79 -20.24 14.54
C LEU A 288 -13.49 -20.17 15.91
N LYS A 289 -12.77 -20.52 17.00
CA LYS A 289 -13.32 -20.62 18.37
C LYS A 289 -14.07 -19.37 18.84
N ALA A 290 -13.57 -18.18 18.52
CA ALA A 290 -14.24 -16.94 18.90
C ALA A 290 -15.62 -16.78 18.23
N LYS A 291 -15.77 -17.24 16.98
CA LYS A 291 -17.06 -17.21 16.28
C LYS A 291 -18.01 -18.28 16.81
N GLU A 292 -17.50 -19.45 17.20
CA GLU A 292 -18.29 -20.48 17.89
C GLU A 292 -18.94 -19.92 19.16
N GLU A 293 -18.17 -19.21 19.99
CA GLU A 293 -18.69 -18.59 21.21
C GLU A 293 -19.70 -17.47 20.92
N ILE A 294 -19.51 -16.66 19.87
CA ILE A 294 -20.49 -15.65 19.44
C ILE A 294 -21.83 -16.30 19.09
N VAL A 295 -21.81 -17.33 18.23
CA VAL A 295 -23.02 -18.05 17.80
C VAL A 295 -23.73 -18.70 18.99
N LYS A 296 -22.97 -19.38 19.85
CA LYS A 296 -23.49 -20.03 21.05
C LYS A 296 -24.14 -19.02 22.00
N GLY A 297 -23.45 -17.91 22.30
CA GLY A 297 -23.97 -16.85 23.16
C GLY A 297 -25.26 -16.21 22.62
N LEU A 298 -25.33 -15.99 21.31
CA LEU A 298 -26.50 -15.42 20.65
C LEU A 298 -27.69 -16.39 20.58
N ARG A 299 -27.46 -17.70 20.42
CA ARG A 299 -28.52 -18.73 20.51
C ARG A 299 -29.10 -18.85 21.92
N SER A 300 -28.24 -18.77 22.94
CA SER A 300 -28.65 -18.91 24.34
C SER A 300 -29.37 -17.68 24.90
N SER A 301 -29.26 -16.53 24.25
CA SER A 301 -29.93 -15.28 24.62
C SER A 301 -31.34 -15.15 24.01
N LYS A 302 -31.98 -16.29 23.70
CA LYS A 302 -33.36 -16.37 23.21
C LYS A 302 -34.38 -16.11 24.32
#